data_AF-A0A3S4GMW3-F1
#
_entry.id   AF-A0A3S4GMW3-F1
#
_cell.length_a   1.000
_cell.length_b   1.000
_cell.length_c   1.000
_cell.angle_alpha   90.00
_cell.angle_beta   90.00
_cell.angle_gamma   90.00
#
_symmetry.space_group_name_H-M   'P 1'
#
loop_
_entity.id
_entity.type
_entity.pdbx_description
1 polymer ?
#
loop_
_entity_poly.entity_id
_entity_poly.type
_entity_poly.pdbx_seq_one_letter_code
_entity_poly.pdbx_strand_id
1 'polypeptide(L)'
;MQQPPTHSGVNLSELTFLVADPSDLYRDLGRRLLYGFGAGKVLDAADAPAAARLLTGRTVDFLLCAADLPGFGKPGTPNGGIGFVRSIRLNPSKRVTEAVMA
;
A
#
# COMPACT_ATOMS: atom_id res chain seq x y z
N MET A 1 21.65 37.93 12.04
CA MET A 1 20.36 37.27 11.77
C MET A 1 20.62 35.99 11.03
N GLN A 2 20.35 34.82 11.62
CA GLN A 2 20.26 33.55 10.89
C GLN A 2 18.90 32.96 11.20
N GLN A 3 18.07 32.78 10.18
CA GLN A 3 16.88 31.94 10.29
C GLN A 3 17.33 30.48 10.23
N PRO A 4 16.95 29.61 11.19
CA PRO A 4 17.19 28.19 11.05
C PRO A 4 16.28 27.60 9.95
N PRO A 5 16.73 26.58 9.22
CA PRO A 5 15.93 25.98 8.16
C PRO A 5 14.75 25.25 8.78
N THR A 6 13.54 25.80 8.67
CA THR A 6 12.32 25.03 8.93
C THR A 6 12.00 24.20 7.69
N HIS A 7 12.84 23.20 7.40
CA HIS A 7 12.34 22.06 6.65
C HIS A 7 11.34 21.36 7.59
N SER A 8 10.06 21.70 7.45
CA SER A 8 8.95 20.86 7.93
C SER A 8 8.88 19.60 7.05
N GLY A 9 10.01 18.91 6.90
CA GLY A 9 10.12 17.68 6.13
C GLY A 9 9.49 16.57 6.94
N VAL A 10 8.52 15.86 6.36
CA VAL A 10 8.00 14.63 6.94
C VAL A 10 9.15 13.64 7.01
N ASN A 11 9.46 13.14 8.21
CA ASN A 11 10.47 12.10 8.34
C ASN A 11 9.91 10.77 7.81
N LEU A 12 10.42 10.30 6.67
CA LEU A 12 9.98 9.04 6.07
C LEU A 12 10.71 7.81 6.64
N SER A 13 11.76 8.00 7.43
CA SER A 13 12.64 6.91 7.90
C SER A 13 11.94 5.93 8.85
N GLU A 14 10.83 6.35 9.46
CA GLU A 14 10.05 5.53 10.38
C GLU A 14 8.79 4.94 9.72
N LEU A 15 8.48 5.38 8.50
CA LEU A 15 7.27 4.97 7.79
C LEU A 15 7.49 3.68 7.01
N THR A 16 6.47 2.83 7.06
CA THR A 16 6.35 1.61 6.26
C THR A 16 5.36 1.82 5.12
N PHE A 17 5.86 1.68 3.90
CA PHE A 17 5.05 1.73 2.68
C PHE A 17 4.72 0.32 2.19
N LEU A 18 3.56 0.14 1.58
CA LEU A 18 3.19 -1.04 0.81
C LEU A 18 2.87 -0.60 -0.63
N VAL A 19 3.59 -1.15 -1.60
CA VAL A 19 3.32 -0.97 -3.04
C VAL A 19 2.61 -2.21 -3.57
N ALA A 20 1.32 -2.09 -3.84
CA ALA A 20 0.50 -3.14 -4.42
C ALA A 20 0.24 -2.84 -5.90
N ASP A 21 0.92 -3.55 -6.80
CA ASP A 21 0.85 -3.34 -8.25
C ASP A 21 1.16 -4.66 -8.99
N PRO A 22 0.38 -5.06 -10.00
CA PRO A 22 0.65 -6.30 -10.74
C PRO A 22 1.96 -6.27 -11.54
N SER A 23 2.48 -5.10 -11.89
CA SER A 23 3.71 -4.93 -12.66
C SER A 23 4.94 -4.95 -11.77
N ASP A 24 5.81 -5.95 -11.96
CA ASP A 24 7.10 -6.04 -11.28
C ASP A 24 7.96 -4.78 -11.49
N LEU A 25 7.92 -4.22 -12.69
CA LEU A 25 8.62 -2.98 -13.03
C LEU A 25 8.16 -1.80 -12.18
N TYR A 26 6.84 -1.66 -11.99
CA TYR A 26 6.29 -0.54 -11.20
C TYR A 26 6.49 -0.74 -9.70
N ARG A 27 6.46 -1.98 -9.20
CA ARG A 27 6.87 -2.25 -7.82
C ARG A 27 8.34 -1.91 -7.59
N ASP A 28 9.22 -2.29 -8.52
CA ASP A 28 10.66 -1.95 -8.44
C ASP A 28 10.88 -0.43 -8.48
N LEU A 29 10.22 0.26 -9.41
CA LEU A 29 10.29 1.72 -9.53
C LEU A 29 9.81 2.42 -8.26
N GLY A 30 8.62 2.06 -7.76
CA GLY A 30 8.06 2.62 -6.53
C GLY A 30 8.98 2.39 -5.33
N ARG A 31 9.55 1.19 -5.21
CA ARG A 31 10.53 0.86 -4.16
C ARG A 31 11.76 1.74 -4.23
N ARG A 32 12.37 1.91 -5.40
CA ARG A 32 13.56 2.76 -5.58
C ARG A 32 13.27 4.23 -5.26
N LEU A 33 12.12 4.74 -5.71
CA LEU A 33 11.72 6.13 -5.43
C LEU A 33 11.52 6.37 -3.94
N LEU A 34 10.76 5.50 -3.26
CA LEU A 34 10.48 5.64 -1.83
C LEU A 34 11.74 5.54 -0.97
N TYR A 35 12.64 4.59 -1.28
CA TYR A 35 13.94 4.55 -0.61
C TYR A 35 14.80 5.77 -0.94
N GLY A 36 14.75 6.28 -2.16
CA GLY A 36 15.41 7.53 -2.54
C GLY A 36 14.91 8.75 -1.75
N PHE A 37 13.65 8.75 -1.34
CA PHE A 37 13.07 9.76 -0.44
C PHE A 37 13.35 9.50 1.05
N GLY A 38 14.00 8.40 1.41
CA GLY A 38 14.35 8.07 2.79
C GLY A 38 13.31 7.23 3.53
N ALA A 39 12.44 6.51 2.83
CA ALA A 39 11.53 5.57 3.47
C ALA A 39 12.29 4.50 4.27
N GLY A 40 11.86 4.24 5.52
CA GLY A 40 12.48 3.22 6.35
C GLY A 40 12.26 1.80 5.84
N LYS A 41 11.04 1.54 5.36
CA LYS A 41 10.64 0.21 4.88
C LYS A 41 9.66 0.31 3.73
N VAL A 42 9.91 -0.48 2.69
CA VAL A 42 9.00 -0.65 1.57
C VAL A 42 8.70 -2.13 1.39
N LEU A 43 7.43 -2.48 1.45
CA LEU A 43 6.88 -3.80 1.16
C LEU A 43 6.21 -3.76 -0.21
N ASP A 44 6.07 -4.92 -0.85
CA ASP A 44 5.43 -5.01 -2.14
C ASP A 44 4.50 -6.23 -2.25
N ALA A 45 3.49 -6.13 -3.13
CA ALA A 45 2.51 -7.18 -3.39
C ALA A 45 2.05 -7.13 -4.85
N ALA A 46 2.00 -8.29 -5.52
CA ALA A 46 1.55 -8.38 -6.91
C ALA A 46 0.01 -8.45 -7.04
N ASP A 47 -0.68 -8.77 -5.96
CA ASP A 47 -2.13 -8.98 -5.96
C ASP A 47 -2.77 -8.58 -4.61
N ALA A 48 -4.10 -8.49 -4.61
CA ALA A 48 -4.87 -8.14 -3.41
C ALA A 48 -4.73 -9.18 -2.27
N PRO A 49 -4.69 -10.51 -2.50
CA PRO A 49 -4.43 -11.48 -1.43
C PRO A 49 -3.08 -11.28 -0.72
N ALA A 50 -2.00 -11.04 -1.46
CA ALA A 50 -0.70 -10.73 -0.90
C ALA A 50 -0.72 -9.41 -0.13
N ALA A 51 -1.32 -8.36 -0.69
CA ALA A 51 -1.48 -7.07 -0.02
C ALA A 51 -2.28 -7.20 1.28
N ALA A 52 -3.39 -7.95 1.28
CA ALA A 52 -4.23 -8.20 2.45
C ALA A 52 -3.45 -8.89 3.58
N ARG A 53 -2.63 -9.90 3.25
CA ARG A 53 -1.77 -10.60 4.21
C ARG A 53 -0.77 -9.66 4.85
N LEU A 54 -0.15 -8.78 4.05
CA LEU A 54 0.82 -7.80 4.55
C LEU A 54 0.16 -6.74 5.46
N LEU A 55 -1.03 -6.26 5.10
CA LEU A 55 -1.80 -5.31 5.91
C LEU A 55 -2.30 -5.90 7.24
N THR A 56 -2.54 -7.22 7.29
CA THR A 56 -3.08 -7.87 8.50
C THR A 56 -2.02 -8.15 9.57
N GLY A 57 -0.77 -8.36 9.16
CA GLY A 57 0.32 -8.76 10.05
C GLY A 57 1.31 -7.66 10.41
N ARG A 58 1.18 -6.46 9.83
CA ARG A 58 2.18 -5.39 9.93
C ARG A 58 1.51 -4.03 9.97
N THR A 59 2.11 -3.09 10.68
CA THR A 59 1.77 -1.67 10.53
C THR A 59 2.25 -1.20 9.17
N VAL A 60 1.31 -0.70 8.36
CA VAL A 60 1.58 -0.07 7.06
C VAL A 60 1.00 1.34 7.15
N ASP A 61 1.85 2.34 7.03
CA ASP A 61 1.46 3.74 7.15
C ASP A 61 0.88 4.27 5.83
N PHE A 62 1.44 3.81 4.71
CA PHE A 62 1.02 4.21 3.37
C PHE A 62 0.83 3.01 2.45
N LEU A 63 -0.33 2.92 1.82
CA LEU A 63 -0.63 1.97 0.75
C LEU A 63 -0.68 2.72 -0.59
N LEU A 64 0.21 2.34 -1.50
CA LEU A 64 0.17 2.70 -2.92
C LEU A 64 -0.43 1.51 -3.66
N CYS A 65 -1.62 1.66 -4.24
CA CYS A 65 -2.39 0.56 -4.81
C CYS A 65 -2.78 0.87 -6.26
N ALA A 66 -2.39 -0.01 -7.19
CA ALA A 66 -2.82 0.05 -8.57
C ALA A 66 -4.34 -0.13 -8.66
N ALA A 67 -5.02 0.69 -9.45
CA ALA A 67 -6.49 0.64 -9.56
C ALA A 67 -7.00 -0.71 -10.09
N ASP A 68 -6.19 -1.39 -10.89
CA ASP A 68 -6.43 -2.69 -11.53
C ASP A 68 -5.79 -3.87 -10.78
N LEU A 69 -5.33 -3.70 -9.53
CA LEU A 69 -4.71 -4.75 -8.73
C LEU A 69 -5.54 -6.05 -8.73
N PRO A 70 -5.02 -7.18 -9.25
CA PRO A 70 -5.80 -8.38 -9.44
C PRO A 70 -6.15 -9.08 -8.12
N GLY A 71 -7.08 -10.04 -8.20
CA GLY A 71 -7.43 -10.90 -7.08
C GLY A 71 -8.39 -10.28 -6.08
N PHE A 72 -9.12 -9.21 -6.45
CA PHE A 72 -10.18 -8.64 -5.62
C PHE A 72 -11.48 -8.43 -6.40
N GLY A 73 -12.58 -8.84 -5.78
CA GLY A 73 -13.93 -8.72 -6.33
C GLY A 73 -14.31 -9.87 -7.27
N LYS A 74 -15.62 -10.07 -7.42
CA LYS A 74 -16.25 -11.00 -8.37
C LYS A 74 -16.72 -10.26 -9.63
N PRO A 75 -16.89 -10.94 -10.77
CA PRO A 75 -17.59 -10.37 -11.92
C PRO A 75 -18.90 -9.69 -11.49
N GLY A 76 -19.08 -8.40 -11.83
CA GLY A 76 -20.25 -7.60 -11.42
C GLY A 76 -20.14 -6.85 -10.08
N THR A 77 -19.01 -6.92 -9.37
CA THR A 77 -18.72 -6.13 -8.16
C THR A 77 -17.57 -5.12 -8.41
N PRO A 78 -17.28 -4.18 -7.49
CA PRO A 78 -16.07 -3.38 -7.58
C PRO A 78 -14.84 -4.29 -7.58
N ASN A 79 -14.22 -4.42 -8.75
CA ASN A 79 -13.07 -5.29 -8.97
C ASN A 79 -11.77 -4.48 -8.89
N GLY A 80 -10.66 -5.18 -8.68
CA GLY A 80 -9.35 -4.56 -8.71
C GLY A 80 -8.98 -3.83 -7.41
N GLY A 81 -7.98 -2.95 -7.49
CA GLY A 81 -7.49 -2.19 -6.35
C GLY A 81 -8.47 -1.18 -5.77
N ILE A 82 -9.40 -0.64 -6.58
CA ILE A 82 -10.44 0.27 -6.07
C ILE A 82 -11.38 -0.48 -5.11
N GLY A 83 -11.83 -1.67 -5.51
CA GLY A 83 -12.64 -2.54 -4.66
C GLY A 83 -11.89 -2.94 -3.39
N PHE A 84 -10.61 -3.29 -3.55
CA PHE A 84 -9.74 -3.68 -2.44
C PHE A 84 -9.64 -2.57 -1.39
N VAL A 85 -9.27 -1.35 -1.79
CA VAL A 85 -9.17 -0.19 -0.88
C VAL A 85 -10.52 0.13 -0.24
N ARG A 86 -11.63 -0.01 -0.98
CA ARG A 86 -12.97 0.16 -0.42
C ARG A 86 -13.25 -0.84 0.71
N SER A 87 -12.86 -2.11 0.56
CA SER A 87 -13.06 -3.12 1.61
C SER A 87 -12.24 -2.87 2.87
N ILE A 88 -11.02 -2.35 2.73
CA ILE A 88 -10.17 -1.95 3.86
C ILE A 88 -10.85 -0.83 4.65
N ARG A 89 -11.37 0.18 3.94
CA ARG A 89 -12.04 1.34 4.57
C ARG A 89 -13.36 0.98 5.24
N LEU A 90 -14.16 0.10 4.63
CA LEU A 90 -15.47 -0.27 5.16
C LEU A 90 -15.38 -1.22 6.36
N ASN A 91 -14.25 -1.91 6.52
CA ASN A 91 -14.04 -2.85 7.63
C ASN A 91 -12.70 -2.61 8.34
N PRO A 92 -12.51 -1.47 9.03
CA PRO A 92 -11.25 -1.14 9.69
C PRO A 92 -10.86 -2.16 10.78
N SER A 93 -11.84 -2.89 11.33
CA SER A 93 -11.64 -3.88 12.40
C SER A 93 -11.58 -5.33 11.91
N LYS A 94 -11.95 -5.63 10.65
CA LYS A 94 -11.85 -6.98 10.11
C LYS A 94 -10.57 -7.13 9.30
N ARG A 95 -9.84 -8.21 9.58
CA ARG A 95 -8.66 -8.60 8.82
C ARG A 95 -9.04 -8.73 7.34
N VAL A 96 -8.38 -7.94 6.48
CA VAL A 96 -8.68 -7.75 5.04
C VAL A 96 -8.89 -9.08 4.29
N THR A 97 -8.29 -10.17 4.77
CA THR A 97 -8.43 -11.55 4.30
C THR A 97 -9.85 -12.07 4.06
N GLU A 98 -10.86 -11.70 4.86
CA GLU A 98 -12.22 -12.24 4.67
C GLU A 98 -12.87 -11.78 3.35
N ALA A 99 -12.56 -10.56 2.90
CA ALA A 99 -13.12 -10.00 1.66
C ALA A 99 -12.41 -10.51 0.40
N VAL A 100 -11.17 -11.00 0.53
CA VAL A 100 -10.38 -11.53 -0.59
C VAL A 100 -10.64 -13.03 -0.81
N MET A 101 -11.11 -13.74 0.21
CA MET A 101 -11.38 -15.18 0.16
C MET A 101 -12.84 -15.53 -0.19
N ALA A 102 -13.73 -14.54 -0.29
CA ALA A 102 -15.17 -14.71 -0.50
C ALA A 102 -15.56 -14.61 -1.97
#